data_AF-V9IM93-F1
#
_entry.id   AF-V9IM93-F1
#
_cell.length_a   1.000
_cell.length_b   1.000
_cell.length_c   1.000
_cell.angle_alpha   90.00
_cell.angle_beta   90.00
_cell.angle_gamma   90.00
#
_symmetry.space_group_name_H-M   'P 1'
#
loop_
_entity.id
_entity.type
_entity.pdbx_description
1 polymer ?
#
loop_
_entity_poly.entity_id
_entity_poly.type
_entity_poly.pdbx_seq_one_letter_code
_entity_poly.pdbx_strand_id
1 'polypeptide(L)'
;MSGQKFQYDESGGMFFYFLLSFSALLQIPVTYYFWPRCPKQDPDQEAKECQCDGCKKKKVILRLNKPWKETKALFDKFLIILGWVVLIFLTYKVSQFDYEMANFDPFEILGVSSSATQSDIKKAYRKLSLILHPDKETGNEKAFMRLTKAYQALTDEEARKNWEKYGNPDGPGAMSFGIALPSWIVEKENSVWVLGFYSLVFMFVLSNSCWNVVV
;
A
#
# COMPACT_ATOMS: atom_id res chain seq x y z
N MET A 1 -13.39 -18.97 -27.03
CA MET A 1 -12.98 -18.87 -25.62
C MET A 1 -13.03 -17.41 -25.24
N SER A 2 -14.03 -17.00 -24.46
CA SER A 2 -14.10 -15.66 -23.88
C SER A 2 -12.85 -15.44 -23.03
N GLY A 3 -11.96 -14.56 -23.47
CA GLY A 3 -10.77 -14.20 -22.69
C GLY A 3 -11.22 -13.72 -21.32
N GLN A 4 -10.73 -14.35 -20.26
CA GLN A 4 -10.98 -13.90 -18.90
C GLN A 4 -10.42 -12.49 -18.79
N LYS A 5 -11.31 -11.50 -18.68
CA LYS A 5 -10.90 -10.11 -18.43
C LYS A 5 -10.54 -10.02 -16.95
N PHE A 6 -9.26 -9.83 -16.64
CA PHE A 6 -8.83 -9.52 -15.29
C PHE A 6 -9.46 -8.19 -14.85
N GLN A 7 -10.18 -8.20 -13.74
CA GLN A 7 -10.61 -6.97 -13.08
C GLN A 7 -9.49 -6.50 -12.15
N TYR A 8 -9.04 -5.26 -12.35
CA TYR A 8 -8.08 -4.59 -11.47
C TYR A 8 -8.84 -3.79 -10.41
N ASP A 9 -8.20 -3.55 -9.28
CA ASP A 9 -8.78 -2.73 -8.22
C ASP A 9 -8.74 -1.25 -8.61
N GLU A 10 -9.84 -0.78 -9.17
CA GLU A 10 -10.04 0.63 -9.57
C GLU A 10 -10.05 1.60 -8.38
N SER A 11 -10.39 1.10 -7.17
CA SER A 11 -10.39 1.92 -5.96
C SER A 11 -9.00 2.03 -5.32
N GLY A 12 -8.14 1.03 -5.55
CA GLY A 12 -6.84 0.88 -4.93
C GLY A 12 -6.88 0.41 -3.47
N GLY A 13 -8.06 0.19 -2.89
CA GLY A 13 -8.21 -0.26 -1.50
C GLY A 13 -7.53 -1.59 -1.21
N MET A 14 -7.73 -2.60 -2.07
CA MET A 14 -7.13 -3.93 -1.95
C MET A 14 -5.61 -3.89 -2.07
N PHE A 15 -5.08 -3.01 -2.93
CA PHE A 15 -3.64 -2.80 -3.03
C PHE A 15 -3.03 -2.30 -1.72
N PHE A 16 -3.68 -1.36 -1.03
CA PHE A 16 -3.19 -0.87 0.26
C PHE A 16 -3.29 -1.92 1.36
N TYR A 17 -4.32 -2.78 1.39
CA TYR A 17 -4.36 -3.93 2.32
C TYR A 17 -3.24 -4.93 2.05
N PHE A 18 -2.95 -5.22 0.77
CA PHE A 18 -1.84 -6.08 0.40
C PHE A 18 -0.50 -5.49 0.85
N LEU A 19 -0.25 -4.22 0.55
CA LEU A 19 0.96 -3.51 0.98
C LEU A 19 1.09 -3.47 2.50
N LEU A 20 -0.02 -3.19 3.21
CA LEU A 20 -0.05 -3.17 4.67
C LEU A 20 0.30 -4.54 5.24
N SER A 21 -0.30 -5.61 4.71
CA SER A 21 -0.06 -6.99 5.15
C SER A 21 1.38 -7.41 4.91
N PHE A 22 1.91 -7.16 3.72
CA PHE A 22 3.30 -7.47 3.37
C PHE A 22 4.29 -6.65 4.21
N SER A 23 4.03 -5.35 4.38
CA SER A 23 4.88 -4.47 5.19
C SER A 23 4.88 -4.88 6.66
N ALA A 24 3.72 -5.23 7.22
CA ALA A 24 3.61 -5.71 8.59
C ALA A 24 4.36 -7.03 8.79
N LEU A 25 4.21 -7.97 7.86
CA LEU A 25 4.89 -9.28 7.90
C LEU A 25 6.42 -9.13 7.90
N LEU A 26 6.94 -8.13 7.18
CA LEU A 26 8.38 -7.86 7.11
C LEU A 26 8.88 -7.04 8.32
N GLN A 27 8.12 -6.02 8.75
CA GLN A 27 8.55 -5.12 9.82
C GLN A 27 8.53 -5.76 11.21
N ILE A 28 7.60 -6.66 11.51
CA ILE A 28 7.52 -7.33 12.82
C ILE A 28 8.79 -8.14 13.15
N PRO A 29 9.27 -9.07 12.29
CA PRO A 29 10.48 -9.84 12.57
C PRO A 29 11.74 -8.96 12.54
N VAL A 30 11.81 -7.96 11.67
CA VAL A 30 12.93 -6.99 11.64
C VAL A 30 12.97 -6.21 12.95
N THR A 31 11.85 -5.67 13.39
CA THR A 31 11.74 -4.93 14.64
C THR A 31 12.11 -5.82 15.83
N TYR A 32 11.66 -7.09 15.86
CA TYR A 32 11.99 -8.03 16.94
C TYR A 32 13.49 -8.40 16.99
N TYR A 33 14.11 -8.64 15.84
CA TYR A 33 15.52 -9.05 15.77
C TYR A 33 16.48 -7.89 16.04
N PHE A 34 16.19 -6.72 15.47
CA PHE A 34 17.02 -5.52 15.59
C PHE A 34 16.63 -4.62 16.77
N TRP A 35 15.64 -5.02 17.58
CA TRP A 35 15.27 -4.28 18.78
C TRP A 35 16.50 -4.13 19.67
N PRO A 36 16.82 -2.91 20.16
CA PRO A 36 17.96 -2.69 21.02
C PRO A 36 17.78 -3.46 22.33
N ARG A 37 18.33 -4.68 22.39
CA ARG A 37 18.50 -5.41 23.65
C ARG A 37 19.66 -4.75 24.36
N CYS A 38 19.40 -4.19 25.54
CA CYS A 38 20.47 -3.66 26.38
C CYS A 38 21.57 -4.72 26.52
N PRO A 39 22.83 -4.42 26.15
CA PRO A 39 23.91 -5.35 26.37
C PRO A 39 24.03 -5.58 27.88
N LYS A 40 23.78 -6.81 28.33
CA LYS A 40 23.98 -7.20 29.71
C LYS A 40 25.49 -7.24 29.94
N GLN A 41 26.01 -6.29 30.71
CA GLN A 41 27.42 -6.20 31.02
C GLN A 41 27.74 -7.30 32.05
N ASP A 42 28.61 -8.24 31.68
CA ASP A 42 28.90 -9.42 32.50
C ASP A 42 29.98 -9.06 33.55
N PRO A 43 29.63 -8.93 34.84
CA PRO A 43 30.55 -8.41 35.86
C PRO A 43 31.80 -9.29 36.04
N ASP A 44 31.69 -10.58 35.76
CA ASP A 44 32.78 -11.56 35.88
C ASP A 44 33.82 -11.45 34.75
N GLN A 45 33.46 -10.89 33.59
CA GLN A 45 34.41 -10.63 32.49
C GLN A 45 35.22 -9.36 32.74
N GLU A 46 34.59 -8.29 33.26
CA GLU A 46 35.30 -7.05 33.60
C GLU A 46 36.32 -7.26 34.73
N ALA A 47 36.05 -8.18 35.65
CA ALA A 47 36.97 -8.56 36.72
C ALA A 47 38.22 -9.32 36.22
N LYS A 48 38.13 -10.02 35.08
CA LYS A 48 39.23 -10.80 34.48
C LYS A 48 40.12 -9.99 33.53
N GLU A 49 39.72 -8.76 33.17
CA GLU A 49 40.48 -7.91 32.26
C GLU A 49 41.53 -7.05 32.99
N CYS A 50 42.72 -6.94 32.40
CA CYS A 50 43.81 -6.14 32.96
C CYS A 50 43.42 -4.66 33.14
N GLN A 51 43.66 -4.11 34.35
CA GLN A 51 43.30 -2.74 34.74
C GLN A 51 44.50 -1.76 34.81
N CYS A 52 45.68 -2.15 34.31
CA CYS A 52 46.83 -1.24 34.29
C CYS A 52 46.59 -0.02 33.37
N ASP A 53 47.31 1.06 33.60
CA ASP A 53 47.13 2.33 32.87
C ASP A 53 47.32 2.18 31.35
N GLY A 54 48.23 1.30 30.92
CA GLY A 54 48.45 0.99 29.50
C GLY A 54 47.26 0.28 28.85
N CYS A 55 46.70 -0.74 29.53
CA CYS A 55 45.53 -1.47 29.05
C CYS A 55 44.26 -0.60 29.06
N LYS A 56 44.09 0.27 30.06
CA LYS A 56 43.01 1.27 30.09
C LYS A 56 43.08 2.22 28.90
N LYS A 57 44.26 2.80 28.60
CA LYS A 57 44.46 3.68 27.43
C LYS A 57 44.16 2.97 26.12
N LYS A 58 44.63 1.72 25.95
CA LYS A 58 44.37 0.91 24.74
C LYS A 58 42.87 0.62 24.54
N LYS A 59 42.12 0.31 25.62
CA LYS A 59 40.66 0.13 25.54
C LYS A 59 39.93 1.39 25.07
N VAL A 60 40.34 2.56 25.56
CA VAL A 60 39.76 3.85 25.12
C VAL A 60 40.02 4.08 23.62
N ILE A 61 41.26 3.87 23.16
CA ILE A 61 41.62 4.02 21.74
C ILE A 61 40.83 3.04 20.85
N LEU A 62 40.69 1.78 21.27
CA LEU A 62 39.91 0.78 20.53
C LEU A 62 38.40 1.08 20.48
N ARG A 63 37.84 1.77 21.48
CA ARG A 63 36.45 2.24 21.47
C ARG A 63 36.27 3.44 20.53
N LEU A 64 37.22 4.38 20.54
CA LEU A 64 37.20 5.55 19.64
C LEU A 64 37.37 5.16 18.17
N ASN A 65 38.12 4.09 17.87
CA ASN A 65 38.39 3.63 16.51
C ASN A 65 37.27 2.78 15.87
N LYS A 66 36.05 2.77 16.42
CA LYS A 66 34.87 2.10 15.82
C LYS A 66 33.77 3.11 15.41
N PRO A 67 34.07 4.11 14.56
CA PRO A 67 33.09 5.15 14.20
C PRO A 67 31.85 4.57 13.50
N TRP A 68 32.03 3.51 12.70
CA TRP A 68 30.96 2.90 11.90
C TRP A 68 29.98 2.01 12.69
N LYS A 69 30.30 1.63 13.94
CA LYS A 69 29.41 0.79 14.74
C LYS A 69 28.23 1.59 15.30
N GLU A 70 28.51 2.82 15.73
CA GLU A 70 27.51 3.78 16.23
C GLU A 70 26.62 4.28 15.08
N THR A 71 27.21 4.67 13.95
CA THR A 71 26.44 5.16 12.79
C THR A 71 25.57 4.08 12.17
N LYS A 72 26.03 2.83 12.09
CA LYS A 72 25.22 1.69 11.65
C LYS A 72 24.03 1.44 12.58
N ALA A 73 24.25 1.45 13.90
CA ALA A 73 23.17 1.28 14.87
C ALA A 73 22.13 2.43 14.81
N LEU A 74 22.56 3.65 14.52
CA LEU A 74 21.67 4.78 14.27
C LEU A 74 20.87 4.60 12.97
N PHE A 75 21.50 4.12 11.90
CA PHE A 75 20.86 3.84 10.63
C PHE A 75 19.81 2.73 10.75
N ASP A 76 20.12 1.62 11.44
CA ASP A 76 19.19 0.53 11.67
C ASP A 76 17.96 1.01 12.47
N LYS A 77 18.16 1.85 13.50
CA LYS A 77 17.04 2.49 14.24
C LYS A 77 16.22 3.42 13.36
N PHE A 78 16.86 4.21 12.52
CA PHE A 78 16.19 5.11 11.58
C PHE A 78 15.31 4.33 10.60
N LEU A 79 15.81 3.23 10.03
CA LEU A 79 15.03 2.37 9.13
C LEU A 79 13.82 1.75 9.81
N ILE A 80 13.95 1.31 11.07
CA ILE A 80 12.82 0.79 11.85
C ILE A 80 11.76 1.88 12.05
N ILE A 81 12.17 3.08 12.47
CA ILE A 81 11.26 4.23 12.66
C ILE A 81 10.56 4.58 11.35
N LEU A 82 11.30 4.67 10.25
CA LEU A 82 10.75 4.93 8.93
C LEU A 82 9.75 3.84 8.51
N GLY A 83 10.04 2.58 8.82
CA GLY A 83 9.11 1.47 8.64
C GLY A 83 7.79 1.70 9.37
N TRP A 84 7.83 1.99 10.67
CA TRP A 84 6.63 2.27 11.46
C TRP A 84 5.84 3.48 10.96
N VAL A 85 6.54 4.54 10.51
CA VAL A 85 5.89 5.70 9.88
C VAL A 85 5.14 5.30 8.61
N VAL A 86 5.76 4.48 7.75
CA VAL A 86 5.11 3.95 6.54
C VAL A 86 3.90 3.09 6.90
N LEU A 87 4.00 2.23 7.91
CA LEU A 87 2.89 1.38 8.34
C LEU A 87 1.71 2.22 8.85
N ILE A 88 1.97 3.23 9.69
CA ILE A 88 0.95 4.17 10.17
C ILE A 88 0.30 4.92 8.99
N PHE A 89 1.10 5.38 8.04
CA PHE A 89 0.59 6.05 6.83
C PHE A 89 -0.30 5.12 5.99
N LEU A 90 0.10 3.87 5.78
CA LEU A 90 -0.69 2.88 5.07
C LEU A 90 -2.01 2.59 5.79
N THR A 91 -1.98 2.41 7.11
CA THR A 91 -3.20 2.22 7.91
C THR A 91 -4.12 3.45 7.83
N TYR A 92 -3.57 4.66 7.86
CA TYR A 92 -4.37 5.88 7.67
C TYR A 92 -5.04 5.91 6.29
N LYS A 93 -4.30 5.53 5.23
CA LYS A 93 -4.86 5.42 3.88
C LYS A 93 -5.97 4.38 3.81
N VAL A 94 -5.76 3.19 4.38
CA VAL A 94 -6.76 2.12 4.45
C VAL A 94 -8.02 2.58 5.19
N SER A 95 -7.87 3.24 6.34
CA SER A 95 -9.01 3.76 7.12
C SER A 95 -9.85 4.78 6.34
N GLN A 96 -9.24 5.56 5.45
CA GLN A 96 -9.98 6.49 4.58
C GLN A 96 -10.80 5.73 3.53
N PHE A 97 -10.28 4.63 2.97
CA PHE A 97 -11.02 3.80 2.00
C PHE A 97 -12.21 3.08 2.66
N ASP A 98 -12.03 2.56 3.88
CA ASP A 98 -13.10 1.91 4.64
C ASP A 98 -14.26 2.87 4.92
N TYR A 99 -13.96 4.11 5.31
CA TYR A 99 -14.96 5.13 5.59
C TYR A 99 -15.81 5.48 4.35
N GLU A 100 -15.16 5.57 3.18
CA GLU A 100 -15.82 5.86 1.91
C GLU A 100 -16.74 4.73 1.44
N MET A 101 -16.40 3.47 1.77
CA MET A 101 -17.22 2.30 1.44
C MET A 101 -18.40 2.15 2.41
N ALA A 102 -18.18 2.45 3.70
CA ALA A 102 -19.22 2.40 4.72
C ALA A 102 -20.31 3.47 4.54
N ASN A 103 -19.99 4.62 3.93
CA ASN A 103 -20.94 5.71 3.68
C ASN A 103 -21.42 5.77 2.21
N PHE A 104 -21.52 4.63 1.54
CA PHE A 104 -22.02 4.60 0.17
C PHE A 104 -23.56 4.75 0.11
N ASP A 105 -24.03 5.98 -0.11
CA ASP A 105 -25.43 6.26 -0.43
C ASP A 105 -25.60 6.61 -1.93
N PRO A 106 -26.21 5.73 -2.74
CA PRO A 106 -26.39 5.97 -4.17
C PRO A 106 -27.33 7.14 -4.48
N PHE A 107 -28.30 7.46 -3.61
CA PHE A 107 -29.21 8.58 -3.81
C PHE A 107 -28.50 9.92 -3.59
N GLU A 108 -27.67 10.01 -2.54
CA GLU A 108 -26.84 11.19 -2.29
C GLU A 108 -25.81 11.41 -3.41
N ILE A 109 -25.15 10.34 -3.87
CA ILE A 109 -24.17 10.40 -4.97
C ILE A 109 -24.81 10.94 -6.26
N LEU A 110 -26.03 10.51 -6.57
CA LEU A 110 -26.79 10.99 -7.73
C LEU A 110 -27.47 12.35 -7.49
N GLY A 111 -27.52 12.83 -6.25
CA GLY A 111 -28.21 14.05 -5.85
C GLY A 111 -29.72 13.99 -6.05
N VAL A 112 -30.32 12.81 -5.86
CA VAL A 112 -31.76 12.57 -6.05
C VAL A 112 -32.43 12.14 -4.74
N SER A 113 -33.74 12.35 -4.62
CA SER A 113 -34.51 11.86 -3.47
C SER A 113 -34.52 10.32 -3.44
N SER A 114 -34.60 9.74 -2.23
CA SER A 114 -34.88 8.31 -2.03
C SER A 114 -36.19 7.84 -2.68
N SER A 115 -37.11 8.77 -2.94
CA SER A 115 -38.38 8.54 -3.64
C SER A 115 -38.31 8.79 -5.16
N ALA A 116 -37.13 9.01 -5.74
CA ALA A 116 -36.98 9.37 -7.15
C ALA A 116 -37.39 8.22 -8.09
N THR A 117 -38.00 8.57 -9.22
CA THR A 117 -38.36 7.58 -10.24
C THR A 117 -37.14 7.13 -11.04
N GLN A 118 -37.21 5.97 -11.70
CA GLN A 118 -36.13 5.52 -12.59
C GLN A 118 -35.82 6.54 -13.72
N SER A 119 -36.83 7.29 -14.18
CA SER A 119 -36.60 8.35 -15.16
C SER A 119 -35.76 9.49 -14.60
N ASP A 120 -35.93 9.84 -13.33
CA ASP A 120 -35.19 10.91 -12.67
C ASP A 120 -33.75 10.48 -12.39
N ILE A 121 -33.55 9.25 -11.93
CA ILE A 121 -32.24 8.62 -11.76
C ILE A 121 -31.45 8.63 -13.08
N LYS A 122 -32.08 8.22 -14.19
CA LYS A 122 -31.46 8.24 -15.53
C LYS A 122 -31.08 9.65 -15.99
N LYS A 123 -31.93 10.65 -15.73
CA LYS A 123 -31.67 12.06 -16.07
C LYS A 123 -30.49 12.61 -15.25
N ALA A 124 -30.48 12.36 -13.94
CA ALA A 124 -29.41 12.79 -13.03
C ALA A 124 -28.07 12.19 -13.42
N TYR A 125 -28.03 10.87 -13.65
CA TYR A 125 -26.84 10.16 -14.12
C TYR A 125 -26.29 10.79 -15.40
N ARG A 126 -27.10 10.96 -16.45
CA ARG A 126 -26.65 11.56 -17.71
C ARG A 126 -26.04 12.96 -17.53
N LYS A 127 -26.63 13.79 -16.67
CA LYS A 127 -26.13 15.14 -16.39
C LYS A 127 -24.77 15.10 -15.70
N LEU A 128 -24.62 14.28 -14.66
CA LEU A 128 -23.39 14.16 -13.89
C LEU A 128 -22.28 13.44 -14.68
N SER A 129 -22.61 12.42 -15.47
CA SER A 129 -21.67 11.71 -16.34
C SER A 129 -21.01 12.66 -17.33
N LEU A 130 -21.77 13.61 -17.89
CA LEU A 130 -21.22 14.62 -18.79
C LEU A 130 -20.31 15.61 -18.08
N ILE A 131 -20.36 15.77 -16.76
CA ILE A 131 -19.50 16.70 -16.02
C ILE A 131 -18.24 15.98 -15.54
N LEU A 132 -18.41 14.76 -15.04
CA LEU A 132 -17.36 13.96 -14.38
C LEU A 132 -16.56 13.09 -15.35
N HIS A 133 -16.92 13.01 -16.62
CA HIS A 133 -16.24 12.17 -17.62
C HIS A 133 -14.72 12.44 -17.63
N PRO A 134 -13.86 11.40 -17.59
CA PRO A 134 -12.40 11.57 -17.49
C PRO A 134 -11.80 12.38 -18.66
N ASP A 135 -12.40 12.30 -19.85
CA ASP A 135 -11.96 13.07 -21.02
C ASP A 135 -12.24 14.59 -20.95
N LYS A 136 -12.89 15.09 -19.90
CA LYS A 136 -13.15 16.52 -19.74
C LYS A 136 -12.16 17.17 -18.77
N GLU A 137 -11.97 18.48 -18.91
CA GLU A 137 -11.10 19.22 -18.00
C GLU A 137 -11.60 19.23 -16.54
N THR A 138 -12.92 19.08 -16.33
CA THR A 138 -13.53 18.87 -15.00
C THR A 138 -13.62 17.40 -14.60
N GLY A 139 -13.03 16.52 -15.39
CA GLY A 139 -13.11 15.07 -15.25
C GLY A 139 -12.47 14.59 -13.97
N ASN A 140 -13.12 13.62 -13.34
CA ASN A 140 -12.57 12.91 -12.19
C ASN A 140 -12.99 11.46 -12.28
N GLU A 141 -12.06 10.61 -12.70
CA GLU A 141 -12.29 9.18 -12.92
C GLU A 141 -12.88 8.49 -11.68
N LYS A 142 -12.36 8.80 -10.48
CA LYS A 142 -12.89 8.24 -9.22
C LYS A 142 -14.33 8.64 -8.96
N ALA A 143 -14.67 9.90 -9.20
CA ALA A 143 -16.04 10.40 -9.04
C ALA A 143 -16.99 9.81 -10.09
N PHE A 144 -16.52 9.64 -11.33
CA PHE A 144 -17.29 9.03 -12.41
C PHE A 144 -17.59 7.54 -12.14
N MET A 145 -16.60 6.80 -11.61
CA MET A 145 -16.80 5.42 -11.20
C MET A 145 -17.82 5.31 -10.06
N ARG A 146 -17.74 6.16 -9.03
CA ARG A 146 -18.75 6.22 -7.96
C ARG A 146 -20.14 6.51 -8.50
N LEU A 147 -20.26 7.47 -9.40
CA LEU A 147 -21.52 7.81 -10.05
C LEU A 147 -22.09 6.60 -10.81
N THR A 148 -21.24 5.86 -11.52
CA THR A 148 -21.64 4.67 -12.28
C THR A 148 -22.10 3.54 -11.35
N LYS A 149 -21.37 3.28 -10.26
CA LYS A 149 -21.77 2.31 -9.22
C LYS A 149 -23.09 2.70 -8.56
N ALA A 150 -23.30 3.98 -8.25
CA ALA A 150 -24.54 4.47 -7.67
C ALA A 150 -25.73 4.27 -8.62
N TYR A 151 -25.55 4.58 -9.91
CA TYR A 151 -26.55 4.32 -10.93
C TYR A 151 -26.87 2.83 -11.06
N GLN A 152 -25.86 1.96 -11.08
CA GLN A 152 -26.05 0.50 -11.10
C GLN A 152 -26.82 0.02 -9.87
N ALA A 153 -26.45 0.49 -8.67
CA ALA A 153 -27.15 0.16 -7.42
C ALA A 153 -28.66 0.45 -7.47
N LEU A 154 -29.09 1.49 -8.20
CA LEU A 154 -30.50 1.88 -8.29
C LEU A 154 -31.24 1.33 -9.52
N THR A 155 -30.51 0.82 -10.52
CA THR A 155 -31.12 0.39 -11.79
C THR A 155 -31.03 -1.10 -12.05
N ASP A 156 -30.00 -1.77 -11.52
CA ASP A 156 -29.83 -3.22 -11.59
C ASP A 156 -30.41 -3.87 -10.32
N GLU A 157 -31.25 -4.88 -10.52
CA GLU A 157 -31.94 -5.54 -9.43
C GLU A 157 -30.99 -6.38 -8.55
N GLU A 158 -29.92 -6.94 -9.13
CA GLU A 158 -28.88 -7.66 -8.39
C GLU A 158 -28.05 -6.69 -7.55
N ALA A 159 -27.58 -5.61 -8.17
CA ALA A 159 -26.81 -4.57 -7.48
C ALA A 159 -27.63 -3.89 -6.37
N ARG A 160 -28.93 -3.69 -6.57
CA ARG A 160 -29.82 -3.14 -5.54
C ARG A 160 -29.95 -4.06 -4.34
N LYS A 161 -30.18 -5.36 -4.56
CA LYS A 161 -30.24 -6.37 -3.49
C LYS A 161 -28.92 -6.45 -2.72
N ASN A 162 -27.80 -6.35 -3.43
CA ASN A 162 -26.47 -6.33 -2.86
C ASN A 162 -26.24 -5.10 -1.97
N TRP A 163 -26.61 -3.91 -2.46
CA TRP A 163 -26.53 -2.69 -1.68
C TRP A 163 -27.43 -2.73 -0.43
N GLU A 164 -28.68 -3.17 -0.57
CA GLU A 164 -29.63 -3.31 0.56
C GLU A 164 -29.12 -4.29 1.63
N LYS A 165 -28.39 -5.34 1.24
CA LYS A 165 -27.93 -6.40 2.15
C LYS A 165 -26.54 -6.15 2.74
N TYR A 166 -25.63 -5.53 1.98
CA TYR A 166 -24.21 -5.40 2.35
C TYR A 166 -23.74 -3.95 2.40
N GLY A 167 -24.58 -2.97 2.06
CA GLY A 167 -24.20 -1.57 1.95
C GLY A 167 -23.36 -1.23 0.72
N ASN A 168 -23.12 -2.19 -0.19
CA ASN A 168 -22.33 -1.99 -1.41
C ASN A 168 -23.00 -2.69 -2.62
N PRO A 169 -23.13 -2.03 -3.80
CA PRO A 169 -23.66 -2.65 -5.01
C PRO A 169 -22.90 -3.88 -5.52
N ASP A 170 -21.61 -4.03 -5.19
CA ASP A 170 -20.78 -5.15 -5.67
C ASP A 170 -21.12 -6.50 -5.00
N GLY A 171 -21.92 -6.50 -3.92
CA GLY A 171 -22.41 -7.71 -3.26
C GLY A 171 -21.51 -8.27 -2.15
N PRO A 172 -21.80 -9.50 -1.65
CA PRO A 172 -20.90 -10.16 -0.73
C PRO A 172 -19.63 -10.38 -1.54
N GLY A 173 -18.49 -9.81 -1.11
CA GLY A 173 -17.23 -9.85 -1.86
C GLY A 173 -16.91 -11.28 -2.29
N ALA A 174 -17.39 -11.67 -3.46
CA ALA A 174 -17.06 -12.93 -4.07
C ALA A 174 -15.56 -12.83 -4.28
N MET A 175 -14.83 -13.91 -4.03
CA MET A 175 -13.42 -14.03 -4.44
C MET A 175 -13.35 -13.97 -5.97
N SER A 176 -13.61 -12.79 -6.55
CA SER A 176 -13.13 -12.42 -7.86
C SER A 176 -11.63 -12.32 -7.67
N PHE A 177 -10.88 -13.19 -8.33
CA PHE A 177 -9.42 -13.17 -8.35
C PHE A 177 -8.97 -11.95 -9.17
N GLY A 178 -9.20 -10.76 -8.62
CA GLY A 178 -8.61 -9.53 -9.07
C GLY A 178 -7.16 -9.48 -8.62
N ILE A 179 -6.28 -9.05 -9.51
CA ILE A 179 -4.89 -8.79 -9.13
C ILE A 179 -4.91 -7.49 -8.33
N ALA A 180 -4.37 -7.49 -7.11
CA ALA A 180 -4.30 -6.30 -6.24
C ALA A 180 -3.33 -5.22 -6.76
N LEU A 181 -3.07 -5.18 -8.07
CA LEU A 181 -2.28 -4.14 -8.71
C LEU A 181 -3.20 -2.96 -9.05
N PRO A 182 -2.79 -1.73 -8.73
CA PRO A 182 -3.58 -0.56 -9.05
C PRO A 182 -3.56 -0.30 -10.57
N SER A 183 -4.65 0.17 -11.15
CA SER A 183 -4.81 0.35 -12.61
C SER A 183 -3.70 1.21 -13.24
N TRP A 184 -3.26 2.28 -12.57
CA TRP A 184 -2.25 3.21 -13.07
C TRP A 184 -0.88 2.58 -13.38
N ILE A 185 -0.54 1.43 -12.79
CA ILE A 185 0.72 0.72 -13.08
C ILE A 185 0.63 -0.09 -14.39
N VAL A 186 -0.59 -0.50 -14.78
CA VAL A 186 -0.87 -1.35 -15.95
C VAL A 186 -1.37 -0.53 -17.15
N GLU A 187 -1.78 0.72 -16.93
CA GLU A 187 -2.20 1.65 -17.99
C GLU A 187 -1.15 1.77 -19.10
N LYS A 188 -1.63 1.86 -20.36
CA LYS A 188 -0.76 1.85 -21.55
C LYS A 188 0.34 2.91 -21.50
N GLU A 189 0.02 4.09 -20.99
CA GLU A 189 0.94 5.23 -20.89
C GLU A 189 2.12 4.95 -19.94
N ASN A 190 1.86 4.32 -18.79
CA ASN A 190 2.87 4.03 -17.78
C ASN A 190 3.54 2.66 -18.00
N SER A 191 2.85 1.73 -18.66
CA SER A 191 3.31 0.34 -18.85
C SER A 191 4.69 0.25 -19.51
N VAL A 192 5.01 1.12 -20.47
CA VAL A 192 6.31 1.14 -21.17
C VAL A 192 7.44 1.52 -20.22
N TRP A 193 7.23 2.54 -19.39
CA TRP A 193 8.20 2.98 -18.38
C TRP A 193 8.45 1.91 -17.33
N VAL A 194 7.38 1.28 -16.84
CA VAL A 194 7.44 0.18 -15.87
C VAL A 194 8.25 -0.98 -16.45
N LEU A 195 7.92 -1.46 -17.66
CA LEU A 195 8.63 -2.55 -18.33
C LEU A 195 10.10 -2.21 -18.61
N GLY A 196 10.39 -0.97 -19.00
CA GLY A 196 11.74 -0.48 -19.21
C GLY A 196 12.56 -0.51 -17.92
N PHE A 197 12.00 -0.01 -16.82
CA PHE A 197 12.64 -0.05 -15.51
C PHE A 197 12.89 -1.48 -15.04
N TYR A 198 11.91 -2.37 -15.15
CA TYR A 198 12.08 -3.79 -14.81
C TYR A 198 13.18 -4.45 -15.64
N SER A 199 13.25 -4.14 -16.94
CA SER A 199 14.27 -4.66 -17.84
C SER A 199 15.66 -4.16 -17.47
N LEU A 200 15.80 -2.88 -17.07
CA LEU A 200 17.06 -2.30 -16.60
C LEU A 200 17.50 -2.91 -15.26
N VAL A 201 16.59 -3.04 -14.30
CA VAL A 201 16.87 -3.69 -13.00
C VAL A 201 17.28 -5.14 -13.22
N PHE A 202 16.56 -5.88 -14.06
CA PHE A 202 16.87 -7.26 -14.38
C PHE A 202 18.24 -7.40 -15.04
N MET A 203 18.57 -6.53 -16.01
CA MET A 203 19.91 -6.51 -16.62
C MET A 203 21.01 -6.18 -15.60
N PHE A 204 20.80 -5.19 -14.74
CA PHE A 204 21.77 -4.82 -13.71
C PHE A 204 21.98 -5.95 -12.69
N VAL A 205 20.89 -6.55 -12.21
CA VAL A 205 20.93 -7.68 -11.26
C VAL A 205 21.61 -8.87 -11.89
N LEU A 206 21.27 -9.26 -13.12
CA LEU A 206 21.92 -10.37 -13.81
C LEU A 206 23.40 -10.10 -14.08
N SER A 207 23.76 -8.89 -14.49
CA SER A 207 25.15 -8.50 -14.76
C SER A 207 26.01 -8.56 -13.50
N ASN A 208 25.51 -8.08 -12.36
CA ASN A 208 26.24 -8.14 -11.09
C ASN A 208 26.21 -9.54 -10.44
N SER A 209 25.15 -10.32 -10.68
CA SER A 209 25.03 -11.69 -10.14
C SER A 209 25.95 -12.68 -10.87
N CYS A 210 26.16 -12.51 -12.18
CA CYS A 210 27.16 -13.29 -12.92
C CYS A 210 28.61 -13.00 -12.49
N TRP A 211 28.90 -11.81 -11.96
CA TRP A 211 30.25 -11.46 -11.52
C TRP A 211 30.64 -12.13 -10.19
N ASN A 212 29.66 -12.38 -9.29
CA ASN A 212 29.91 -13.01 -7.99
C ASN A 212 29.99 -14.55 -8.01
N VAL A 213 29.84 -15.19 -9.19
CA VAL A 213 29.88 -16.66 -9.34
C VAL A 213 31.19 -17.13 -10.03
N VAL A 214 32.06 -16.22 -10.47
CA VAL A 214 33.30 -16.55 -11.22
C VAL A 214 34.58 -16.11 -10.49
N VAL A 215 34.54 -15.91 -9.17
CA VAL A 215 35.76 -15.67 -8.35
C VAL A 215 35.83 -16.64 -7.18
#